data_AF-A0A919B886-F1
#
_entry.id   AF-A0A919B886-F1
#
_cell.length_a   1.000
_cell.length_b   1.000
_cell.length_c   1.000
_cell.angle_alpha   90.00
_cell.angle_beta   90.00
_cell.angle_gamma   90.00
#
_symmetry.space_group_name_H-M   'P 1'
#
loop_
_entity.id
_entity.type
_entity.pdbx_description
1 polymer ?
#
loop_
_entity_poly.entity_id
_entity_poly.type
_entity_poly.pdbx_seq_one_letter_code
_entity_poly.pdbx_strand_id
1 'polypeptide(L)'
;MSFYDDGAVEMNKTRAHWALTALEAFGGQTGQREYFDGTLTIAPEVIREVAGDLIANIFHLARMNDLDPESIVAAAELHFEEETQEEVEEVIEIEISDGISQLEDFLKGQAK
;
A
#
# COMPACT_ATOMS: atom_id res chain seq x y z
N MET A 1 6.35 -20.06 5.41
CA MET A 1 6.01 -19.32 4.20
C MET A 1 6.35 -17.89 4.50
N SER A 2 7.39 -17.37 3.85
CA SER A 2 7.91 -16.03 4.12
C SER A 2 6.97 -15.02 3.47
N PHE A 3 6.54 -13.98 4.20
CA PHE A 3 5.80 -12.86 3.60
C PHE A 3 6.64 -12.07 2.57
N TYR A 4 7.92 -12.42 2.41
CA TYR A 4 8.88 -11.76 1.52
C TYR A 4 9.05 -12.45 0.15
N ASP A 5 8.27 -13.49 -0.17
CA ASP A 5 8.36 -14.21 -1.46
C ASP A 5 7.38 -13.69 -2.54
N ASP A 6 6.44 -12.82 -2.20
CA ASP A 6 5.31 -12.46 -3.10
C ASP A 6 5.51 -11.16 -3.91
N GLY A 7 6.62 -10.45 -3.69
CA GLY A 7 6.99 -9.24 -4.43
C GLY A 7 6.18 -7.98 -4.09
N ALA A 8 6.70 -6.81 -4.47
CA ALA A 8 6.22 -5.49 -4.03
C ALA A 8 4.76 -5.19 -4.46
N VAL A 9 4.30 -5.73 -5.59
CA VAL A 9 2.89 -5.59 -6.03
C VAL A 9 1.92 -6.28 -5.06
N GLU A 10 2.26 -7.47 -4.55
CA GLU A 10 1.46 -8.17 -3.54
C GLU A 10 1.60 -7.53 -2.15
N MET A 11 2.73 -6.90 -1.86
CA MET A 11 2.88 -6.06 -0.67
C MET A 11 1.89 -4.89 -0.69
N ASN A 12 1.64 -4.30 -1.85
CA ASN A 12 0.69 -3.19 -1.96
C ASN A 12 -0.77 -3.58 -1.74
N LYS A 13 -1.19 -4.72 -2.27
CA LYS A 13 -2.52 -5.27 -1.96
C LYS A 13 -2.65 -5.62 -0.49
N THR A 14 -1.56 -6.03 0.14
CA THR A 14 -1.50 -6.33 1.58
C THR A 14 -1.65 -5.05 2.40
N ARG A 15 -0.91 -3.98 2.09
CA ARG A 15 -1.05 -2.66 2.72
C ARG A 15 -2.47 -2.10 2.54
N ALA A 16 -3.05 -2.23 1.35
CA ALA A 16 -4.43 -1.84 1.09
C ALA A 16 -5.45 -2.63 1.94
N HIS A 17 -5.23 -3.94 2.15
CA HIS A 17 -6.05 -4.74 3.06
C HIS A 17 -5.93 -4.29 4.52
N TRP A 18 -4.73 -3.93 4.97
CA TRP A 18 -4.56 -3.39 6.32
C TRP A 18 -5.28 -2.06 6.48
N ALA A 19 -5.21 -1.18 5.48
CA ALA A 19 -5.96 0.07 5.47
C ALA A 19 -7.47 -0.17 5.53
N LEU A 20 -8.02 -1.08 4.71
CA LEU A 20 -9.43 -1.47 4.77
C LEU A 20 -9.81 -2.01 6.16
N THR A 21 -8.98 -2.88 6.74
CA THR A 21 -9.23 -3.46 8.08
C THR A 21 -9.31 -2.36 9.15
N ALA A 22 -8.41 -1.38 9.08
CA ALA A 22 -8.40 -0.24 9.99
C ALA A 22 -9.66 0.63 9.82
N LEU A 23 -10.06 0.92 8.58
CA LEU A 23 -11.25 1.70 8.27
C LEU A 23 -12.54 0.97 8.70
N GLU A 24 -12.64 -0.35 8.52
CA GLU A 24 -13.78 -1.13 8.99
C GLU A 24 -13.89 -1.17 10.51
N ALA A 25 -12.75 -1.29 11.21
CA ALA A 25 -12.70 -1.27 12.65
C ALA A 25 -13.11 0.10 13.19
N PHE A 26 -12.59 1.17 12.58
CA PHE A 26 -12.96 2.54 12.88
C PHE A 26 -14.45 2.80 12.63
N GLY A 27 -14.95 2.43 11.45
CA GLY A 27 -16.36 2.54 11.08
C GLY A 27 -17.29 1.77 12.03
N GLY A 28 -16.81 0.67 12.60
CA GLY A 28 -17.53 -0.05 13.67
C GLY A 28 -17.73 0.76 14.95
N GLN A 29 -16.81 1.67 15.28
CA GLN A 29 -16.89 2.53 16.46
C GLN A 29 -17.71 3.80 16.21
N THR A 30 -17.75 4.28 14.96
CA THR A 30 -18.40 5.55 14.58
C THR A 30 -19.78 5.38 13.94
N GLY A 31 -20.19 4.14 13.66
CA GLY A 31 -21.45 3.85 12.96
C GLY A 31 -21.33 3.86 11.43
N GLN A 32 -20.13 3.98 10.87
CA GLN A 32 -19.85 4.01 9.44
C GLN A 32 -19.51 2.62 8.86
N ARG A 33 -19.62 1.54 9.64
CA ARG A 33 -19.26 0.16 9.20
C ARG A 33 -20.04 -0.30 7.97
N GLU A 34 -21.28 0.15 7.82
CA GLU A 34 -22.15 -0.23 6.70
C GLU A 34 -21.66 0.27 5.33
N TYR A 35 -20.65 1.15 5.30
CA TYR A 35 -20.03 1.61 4.06
C TYR A 35 -19.02 0.62 3.46
N PHE A 36 -18.67 -0.45 4.17
CA PHE A 36 -17.67 -1.43 3.75
C PHE A 36 -18.30 -2.81 3.52
N ASP A 37 -17.92 -3.44 2.42
CA ASP A 37 -18.34 -4.80 2.04
C ASP A 37 -17.20 -5.84 2.11
N GLY A 38 -16.05 -5.44 2.68
CA GLY A 38 -14.84 -6.26 2.75
C GLY A 38 -14.02 -6.30 1.46
N THR A 39 -14.41 -5.58 0.40
CA THR A 39 -13.62 -5.49 -0.83
C THR A 39 -12.71 -4.26 -0.84
N LEU A 40 -11.64 -4.32 -1.63
CA LEU A 40 -10.78 -3.16 -1.89
C LEU A 40 -11.40 -2.14 -2.87
N THR A 41 -12.61 -2.40 -3.36
CA THR A 41 -13.32 -1.51 -4.29
C THR A 41 -14.31 -0.65 -3.51
N ILE A 42 -13.84 0.48 -2.99
CA ILE A 42 -14.63 1.38 -2.15
C ILE A 42 -14.97 2.64 -2.94
N ALA A 43 -16.19 3.17 -2.77
CA ALA A 43 -16.59 4.40 -3.42
C ALA A 43 -15.69 5.58 -2.99
N PRO A 44 -15.24 6.45 -3.93
CA PRO A 44 -14.29 7.53 -3.60
C PRO A 44 -14.76 8.48 -2.49
N GLU A 45 -16.06 8.77 -2.45
CA GLU A 45 -16.69 9.59 -1.41
C GLU A 45 -16.63 8.92 -0.03
N VAL A 46 -16.84 7.61 0.04
CA VAL A 46 -16.75 6.83 1.27
C VAL A 46 -15.31 6.80 1.79
N ILE A 47 -14.33 6.56 0.91
CA ILE A 47 -12.91 6.60 1.30
C ILE A 47 -12.57 7.97 1.88
N ARG A 48 -12.92 9.05 1.16
CA ARG A 48 -12.60 10.41 1.62
C ARG A 48 -13.24 10.76 2.95
N GLU A 49 -14.50 10.36 3.16
CA GLU A 49 -15.22 10.61 4.40
C GLU A 49 -14.60 9.84 5.56
N VAL A 50 -14.57 8.50 5.49
CA VAL A 50 -14.16 7.67 6.63
C VAL A 50 -12.67 7.78 6.91
N ALA A 51 -11.82 7.85 5.88
CA ALA A 51 -10.39 8.08 6.08
C ALA A 51 -10.11 9.49 6.61
N GLY A 52 -10.88 10.50 6.15
CA GLY A 52 -10.80 11.87 6.66
C GLY A 52 -11.12 11.94 8.16
N ASP A 53 -12.18 11.27 8.59
CA ASP A 53 -12.57 11.18 10.01
C ASP A 53 -11.52 10.45 10.85
N LEU A 54 -10.93 9.36 10.32
CA LEU A 54 -9.84 8.65 10.99
C LEU A 54 -8.60 9.56 11.13
N ILE A 55 -8.20 10.25 10.08
CA ILE A 55 -7.06 11.19 10.10
C ILE A 55 -7.31 12.34 11.08
N ALA A 56 -8.54 12.89 11.13
CA ALA A 56 -8.89 13.92 12.11
C ALA A 56 -8.72 13.42 13.55
N ASN A 57 -9.11 12.18 13.85
CA ASN A 57 -8.89 11.57 15.16
C ASN A 57 -7.40 11.32 15.46
N ILE A 58 -6.62 10.94 14.45
CA ILE A 58 -5.15 10.85 14.58
C ILE A 58 -4.54 12.22 14.87
N PHE A 59 -5.02 13.31 14.26
CA PHE A 59 -4.57 14.66 14.56
C PHE A 59 -4.92 15.10 15.98
N HIS A 60 -6.11 14.74 16.48
CA HIS A 60 -6.44 14.95 17.88
C HIS A 60 -5.48 14.19 18.81
N LEU A 61 -5.17 12.94 18.50
CA LEU A 61 -4.19 12.14 19.24
C LEU A 61 -2.78 12.75 19.18
N ALA A 62 -2.33 13.21 18.01
CA ALA A 62 -1.04 13.85 17.81
C ALA A 62 -0.88 15.06 18.75
N ARG A 63 -1.89 15.93 18.77
CA ARG A 63 -1.92 17.10 19.63
C ARG A 63 -1.88 16.77 21.11
N MET A 64 -2.48 15.64 21.53
CA MET A 64 -2.39 15.16 22.91
C MET A 64 -1.00 14.65 23.29
N ASN A 65 -0.15 14.36 22.31
CA ASN A 65 1.21 13.87 22.48
C ASN A 65 2.26 14.91 22.07
N ASP A 66 1.89 16.20 22.05
CA ASP A 66 2.77 17.32 21.67
C ASP A 66 3.41 17.18 20.27
N LEU A 67 2.73 16.47 19.36
CA LEU A 67 3.13 16.31 17.97
C LEU A 67 2.28 17.22 17.06
N ASP A 68 2.96 17.77 16.06
CA ASP A 68 2.32 18.55 15.01
C ASP A 68 1.61 17.63 14.00
N PRO A 69 0.28 17.77 13.77
CA PRO A 69 -0.43 17.05 12.72
C PRO A 69 0.25 17.05 11.35
N GLU A 70 0.87 18.15 10.94
CA GLU A 70 1.52 18.25 9.62
C GLU A 70 2.70 17.27 9.49
N SER A 71 3.40 16.98 10.59
CA SER A 71 4.49 16.01 10.60
C SER A 71 4.03 14.57 10.35
N ILE A 72 2.79 14.23 10.70
CA ILE A 72 2.20 12.91 10.43
C ILE A 72 1.91 12.77 8.94
N VAL A 73 1.38 13.82 8.32
CA VAL A 73 1.13 13.83 6.87
C VAL A 73 2.43 13.70 6.10
N ALA A 74 3.44 14.49 6.46
CA ALA A 74 4.75 14.42 5.83
C ALA A 74 5.40 13.03 5.95
N ALA A 75 5.31 12.38 7.12
CA ALA A 75 5.82 11.04 7.31
C ALA A 75 5.04 9.99 6.50
N ALA A 76 3.71 10.13 6.40
CA ALA A 76 2.88 9.23 5.61
C ALA A 76 3.16 9.35 4.10
N GLU A 77 3.35 10.57 3.59
CA GLU A 77 3.75 10.82 2.20
C GLU A 77 5.12 10.22 1.90
N LEU A 78 6.11 10.45 2.76
CA LEU A 78 7.44 9.88 2.60
C LEU A 78 7.42 8.34 2.53
N HIS A 79 6.73 7.69 3.49
CA HIS A 79 6.63 6.23 3.47
C HIS A 79 5.92 5.73 2.22
N PHE A 80 4.84 6.38 1.77
CA PHE A 80 4.15 6.00 0.54
C PHE A 80 5.04 6.14 -0.71
N GLU A 81 5.80 7.23 -0.81
CA GLU A 81 6.76 7.45 -1.89
C GLU A 81 7.85 6.37 -1.91
N GLU A 82 8.44 6.06 -0.75
CA GLU A 82 9.45 5.01 -0.61
C GLU A 82 8.90 3.64 -1.01
N GLU A 83 7.73 3.26 -0.48
CA GLU A 83 7.09 1.97 -0.76
C GLU A 83 6.70 1.81 -2.24
N THR A 84 6.24 2.89 -2.89
CA THR A 84 5.89 2.87 -4.32
C THR A 84 7.10 2.91 -5.25
N GLN A 85 8.20 3.52 -4.82
CA GLN A 85 9.46 3.46 -5.56
C GLN A 85 10.01 2.02 -5.57
N GLU A 86 10.00 1.33 -4.43
CA GLU A 86 10.41 -0.07 -4.33
C GLU A 86 9.63 -0.98 -5.29
N GLU A 87 8.32 -0.72 -5.49
CA GLU A 87 7.51 -1.46 -6.47
C GLU A 87 8.00 -1.31 -7.90
N VAL A 88 8.34 -0.08 -8.29
CA VAL A 88 8.81 0.20 -9.66
C VAL A 88 10.17 -0.43 -9.89
N GLU A 89 11.07 -0.34 -8.90
CA GLU A 89 12.40 -0.94 -8.97
C GLU A 89 12.31 -2.46 -9.08
N GLU A 90 11.46 -3.12 -8.31
CA GLU A 90 11.29 -4.57 -8.38
C GLU A 90 10.73 -5.04 -9.74
N VAL A 91 9.74 -4.33 -10.30
CA VAL A 91 9.20 -4.66 -11.63
C VAL A 91 10.29 -4.56 -12.70
N ILE A 92 11.13 -3.51 -12.64
CA ILE A 92 12.23 -3.32 -13.58
C ILE A 92 13.27 -4.45 -13.44
N GLU A 93 13.63 -4.84 -12.22
CA GLU A 93 14.59 -5.92 -11.99
C GLU A 93 14.10 -7.26 -12.55
N ILE A 94 12.82 -7.58 -12.37
CA ILE A 94 12.19 -8.80 -12.91
C ILE A 94 12.23 -8.78 -14.44
N GLU A 95 11.81 -7.68 -15.08
CA GLU A 95 11.81 -7.56 -16.55
C GLU A 95 13.22 -7.68 -17.16
N ILE A 96 14.23 -7.08 -16.51
CA ILE A 96 15.63 -7.19 -16.94
C ILE A 96 16.12 -8.64 -16.81
N SER A 97 15.85 -9.29 -15.67
CA SER A 97 16.26 -10.67 -15.41
C SER A 97 15.65 -11.65 -16.43
N ASP A 98 14.36 -11.49 -16.73
CA ASP A 98 13.66 -12.30 -17.72
C ASP A 98 14.21 -12.08 -19.13
N GLY A 99 14.48 -10.82 -19.50
CA GLY A 99 15.08 -10.46 -20.78
C GLY A 99 16.49 -11.06 -20.97
N ILE A 100 17.31 -11.02 -19.93
CA ILE A 100 18.66 -11.63 -19.93
C ILE A 100 18.55 -13.15 -20.11
N SER A 101 17.64 -13.80 -19.38
CA SER A 101 17.44 -15.25 -19.45
C SER A 101 17.02 -15.70 -20.86
N GLN A 102 16.09 -14.98 -21.49
CA GLN A 102 15.65 -15.25 -22.87
C GLN A 102 16.78 -15.08 -23.89
N LEU A 103 17.63 -14.06 -23.71
CA LEU A 103 18.81 -13.83 -24.53
C LEU A 103 19.83 -14.96 -24.40
N GLU A 104 20.10 -15.43 -23.19
CA GLU A 104 21.00 -16.56 -22.97
C GLU A 104 20.51 -17.84 -23.65
N ASP A 105 19.22 -18.14 -23.54
CA ASP A 105 18.63 -19.32 -24.15
C ASP A 105 18.65 -19.25 -25.68
N PHE A 106 18.38 -18.06 -26.25
CA PHE A 106 18.52 -17.81 -27.68
C PHE A 106 19.96 -18.05 -28.16
N LEU A 107 20.95 -17.50 -27.46
CA LEU A 107 22.37 -17.66 -27.81
C LEU A 107 22.82 -19.12 -27.69
N LYS A 108 22.39 -19.85 -26.66
CA LYS A 108 22.66 -21.29 -26.50
C LYS A 108 21.99 -22.11 -27.62
N GLY A 109 20.82 -21.69 -28.11
CA GLY A 109 20.10 -22.32 -29.21
C GLY A 109 20.74 -22.14 -30.59
N GLN A 110 21.46 -21.04 -30.83
CA GLN A 110 22.18 -20.78 -32.09
C GLN A 110 23.56 -21.44 -32.17
N ALA A 111 24.06 -21.99 -31.06
CA ALA A 111 25.36 -22.66 -30.97
C ALA A 111 25.33 -24.16 -31.33
N LYS A 112 24.24 -24.66 -31.94
CA LYS A 112 24.07 -26.03 -32.46
C LYS A 112 23.90 -26.02 -33.98
#